data_AF-A0A1N6JIN8-F1
#
_entry.id   AF-A0A1N6JIN8-F1
#
_cell.length_a   1.000
_cell.length_b   1.000
_cell.length_c   1.000
_cell.angle_alpha   90.00
_cell.angle_beta   90.00
_cell.angle_gamma   90.00
#
_symmetry.space_group_name_H-M   'P 1'
#
loop_
_entity.id
_entity.type
_entity.pdbx_description
1 polymer ?
#
loop_
_entity_poly.entity_id
_entity_poly.type
_entity_poly.pdbx_seq_one_letter_code
_entity_poly.pdbx_strand_id
1 'polypeptide(L)'
;MEGGVQLAASHVSNPHEAASLGDGFDPGDWKSRIIAGRATGAAANPPAWLDASYETLCTHVMDPAYPCFFGTIAEKRGEMFYSYVNGKDIRDLPATMQTFAELVTLPQYRKNNIAIFFEPDAQPLTHEAYHAWFWSILQHLHDVDPDPKADAQPEPSHEDWEFSFAGVETFVVCACPSFRLRHSRNLGPGMVLLFQPRSVFVDTITNKVIGREARNQVRKRLETWDEISAHPDLGFYGDPGNLEWKQYFLDDANLPADDRCPFLKRQREKAAQVAAAVPAHTSTHPDASIDKVSGFAHGSYTHWHPRAAAAAESPFAPHAARHGAEHRHLADSEHERREHGEE
;
A
#
# COMPACT_ATOMS: atom_id res chain seq x y z
N MET A 1 -75.93 -0.34 -23.12
CA MET A 1 -74.67 -0.30 -23.89
C MET A 1 -73.59 0.16 -22.94
N GLU A 2 -72.43 -0.51 -22.99
CA GLU A 2 -71.13 -0.09 -22.45
C GLU A 2 -71.07 0.41 -20.99
N GLY A 3 -70.85 -0.53 -20.07
CA GLY A 3 -70.21 -0.25 -18.79
C GLY A 3 -68.73 -0.67 -18.87
N GLY A 4 -67.82 0.29 -18.88
CA GLY A 4 -66.37 0.03 -18.93
C GLY A 4 -65.84 -0.45 -17.58
N VAL A 5 -65.17 -1.61 -17.57
CA VAL A 5 -64.49 -2.13 -16.37
C VAL A 5 -63.09 -1.51 -16.27
N GLN A 6 -62.89 -0.61 -15.32
CA GLN A 6 -61.56 -0.09 -14.98
C GLN A 6 -60.78 -1.19 -14.25
N LEU A 7 -59.88 -1.87 -14.96
CA LEU A 7 -58.93 -2.80 -14.33
C LEU A 7 -57.97 -2.03 -13.42
N ALA A 8 -58.07 -2.28 -12.12
CA ALA A 8 -57.09 -1.78 -11.16
C ALA A 8 -55.74 -2.46 -11.43
N ALA A 9 -54.74 -1.68 -11.84
CA ALA A 9 -53.38 -2.16 -12.00
C ALA A 9 -52.82 -2.50 -10.62
N SER A 10 -52.66 -3.79 -10.34
CA SER A 10 -51.95 -4.27 -9.16
C SER A 10 -50.49 -3.81 -9.25
N HIS A 11 -50.10 -2.88 -8.37
CA HIS A 11 -48.69 -2.59 -8.12
C HIS A 11 -48.01 -3.86 -7.62
N VAL A 12 -47.26 -4.51 -8.51
CA VAL A 12 -46.28 -5.52 -8.13
C VAL A 12 -45.10 -4.76 -7.55
N SER A 13 -45.02 -4.68 -6.22
CA SER A 13 -43.88 -4.09 -5.53
C SER A 13 -42.59 -4.74 -6.01
N ASN A 14 -41.59 -3.92 -6.31
CA ASN A 14 -40.33 -4.38 -6.89
C ASN A 14 -39.60 -5.29 -5.88
N PRO A 15 -39.23 -6.54 -6.22
CA PRO A 15 -38.57 -7.45 -5.28
C PRO A 15 -37.22 -6.96 -4.73
N HIS A 16 -36.63 -5.92 -5.33
CA HIS A 16 -35.43 -5.25 -4.85
C HIS A 16 -35.65 -4.27 -3.68
N GLU A 17 -36.89 -3.92 -3.35
CA GLU A 17 -37.22 -2.93 -2.31
C GLU A 17 -37.42 -3.54 -0.91
N ALA A 18 -37.02 -4.80 -0.71
CA ALA A 18 -37.35 -5.60 0.46
C ALA A 18 -36.15 -6.37 1.07
N ALA A 19 -34.99 -5.74 1.23
CA ALA A 19 -33.92 -6.25 2.10
C ALA A 19 -32.84 -5.20 2.51
N SER A 20 -33.15 -4.30 3.44
CA SER A 20 -32.28 -4.11 4.62
C SER A 20 -33.03 -3.39 5.74
N LEU A 21 -32.95 -3.95 6.96
CA LEU A 21 -32.99 -3.12 8.16
C LEU A 21 -31.58 -2.54 8.25
N GLY A 22 -31.40 -1.36 7.65
CA GLY A 22 -30.09 -0.84 7.27
C GLY A 22 -29.07 -0.86 8.41
N ASP A 23 -27.85 -1.27 8.06
CA ASP A 23 -26.63 -1.24 8.87
C ASP A 23 -26.14 0.19 9.20
N GLY A 24 -26.94 1.21 8.84
CA GLY A 24 -26.76 2.61 9.20
C GLY A 24 -25.93 3.41 8.19
N PHE A 25 -25.45 2.78 7.13
CA PHE A 25 -24.57 3.39 6.13
C PHE A 25 -25.36 3.92 4.92
N ASP A 26 -25.34 5.24 4.73
CA ASP A 26 -25.85 5.94 3.56
C ASP A 26 -24.68 6.34 2.64
N PRO A 27 -24.65 5.88 1.37
CA PRO A 27 -23.65 6.32 0.39
C PRO A 27 -23.56 7.84 0.24
N GLY A 28 -24.69 8.55 0.36
CA GLY A 28 -24.79 10.01 0.23
C GLY A 28 -24.35 10.80 1.46
N ASP A 29 -24.23 10.17 2.63
CA ASP A 29 -23.71 10.79 3.85
C ASP A 29 -22.42 10.10 4.30
N TRP A 30 -21.28 10.76 4.09
CA TRP A 30 -19.99 10.28 4.53
C TRP A 30 -19.88 10.13 6.07
N LYS A 31 -20.67 10.88 6.86
CA LYS A 31 -20.65 10.79 8.32
C LYS A 31 -21.28 9.49 8.81
N SER A 32 -22.30 8.99 8.12
CA SER A 32 -22.82 7.64 8.32
C SER A 32 -21.74 6.56 8.12
N ARG A 33 -20.78 6.80 7.21
CA ARG A 33 -19.67 5.90 6.83
C ARG A 33 -18.43 5.99 7.73
N ILE A 34 -18.51 6.68 8.88
CA ILE A 34 -17.42 6.74 9.86
C ILE A 34 -17.41 5.49 10.75
N ILE A 35 -16.22 4.98 11.05
CA ILE A 35 -15.89 3.93 12.01
C ILE A 35 -14.97 4.54 13.07
N ALA A 36 -15.29 4.39 14.34
CA ALA A 36 -14.46 4.82 15.46
C ALA A 36 -14.45 3.73 16.55
N GLY A 37 -13.35 2.98 16.64
CA GLY A 37 -13.28 1.77 17.44
C GLY A 37 -14.34 0.76 16.97
N ARG A 38 -15.32 0.47 17.84
CA ARG A 38 -16.48 -0.39 17.53
C ARG A 38 -17.76 0.37 17.21
N ALA A 39 -17.74 1.70 17.22
CA ALA A 39 -18.89 2.54 16.90
C ALA A 39 -18.88 2.93 15.42
N THR A 40 -20.07 3.08 14.82
CA THR A 40 -20.24 3.48 13.41
C THR A 40 -21.25 4.62 13.27
N GLY A 41 -21.14 5.35 12.17
CA GLY A 41 -22.06 6.43 11.80
C GLY A 41 -22.24 7.48 12.90
N ALA A 42 -23.49 7.80 13.24
CA ALA A 42 -23.81 8.78 14.29
C ALA A 42 -23.22 8.43 15.67
N ALA A 43 -23.00 7.15 15.98
CA ALA A 43 -22.39 6.73 17.24
C ALA A 43 -20.86 6.94 17.27
N ALA A 44 -20.22 7.12 16.11
CA ALA A 44 -18.79 7.36 16.01
C ALA A 44 -18.36 8.77 16.48
N ASN A 45 -19.30 9.71 16.69
CA ASN A 45 -19.07 11.02 17.31
C ASN A 45 -17.77 11.75 16.85
N PRO A 46 -17.63 12.06 15.55
CA PRO A 46 -16.40 12.62 14.99
C PRO A 46 -16.06 14.01 15.54
N PRO A 47 -14.75 14.34 15.65
CA PRO A 47 -14.30 15.67 16.07
C PRO A 47 -14.55 16.71 14.97
N ALA A 48 -14.79 17.96 15.38
CA ALA A 48 -15.16 19.04 14.45
C ALA A 48 -14.08 19.36 13.39
N TRP A 49 -12.81 19.05 13.63
CA TRP A 49 -11.73 19.25 12.65
C TRP A 49 -11.83 18.29 11.45
N LEU A 50 -12.54 17.16 11.60
CA LEU A 50 -12.65 16.14 10.56
C LEU A 50 -13.43 16.65 9.35
N ASP A 51 -14.43 17.51 9.55
CA ASP A 51 -15.28 18.05 8.48
C ASP A 51 -14.45 18.78 7.42
N ALA A 52 -13.55 19.67 7.83
CA ALA A 52 -12.66 20.41 6.91
C ALA A 52 -11.60 19.50 6.25
N SER A 53 -11.17 18.45 6.96
CA SER A 53 -10.19 17.48 6.43
C SER A 53 -10.83 16.58 5.36
N TYR A 54 -12.05 16.12 5.60
CA TYR A 54 -12.87 15.42 4.63
C TYR A 54 -13.20 16.31 3.43
N GLU A 55 -13.61 17.56 3.63
CA GLU A 55 -13.93 18.50 2.54
C GLU A 55 -12.72 18.72 1.61
N THR A 56 -11.53 18.82 2.17
CA THR A 56 -10.27 18.94 1.40
C THR A 56 -10.01 17.68 0.57
N LEU A 57 -10.06 16.49 1.18
CA LEU A 57 -9.90 15.21 0.49
C LEU A 57 -10.96 15.02 -0.61
N CYS A 58 -12.22 15.31 -0.30
CA CYS A 58 -13.34 15.17 -1.23
C CYS A 58 -13.16 16.10 -2.43
N THR A 59 -12.77 17.36 -2.20
CA THR A 59 -12.46 18.33 -3.27
C THR A 59 -11.37 17.81 -4.21
N HIS A 60 -10.26 17.28 -3.67
CA HIS A 60 -9.19 16.72 -4.50
C HIS A 60 -9.64 15.45 -5.25
N VAL A 61 -10.25 14.49 -4.57
CA VAL A 61 -10.65 13.18 -5.14
C VAL A 61 -11.76 13.31 -6.20
N MET A 62 -12.60 14.34 -6.09
CA MET A 62 -13.71 14.61 -7.00
C MET A 62 -13.33 15.51 -8.20
N ASP A 63 -12.12 16.09 -8.21
CA ASP A 63 -11.61 16.86 -9.34
C ASP A 63 -11.54 15.99 -10.61
N PRO A 64 -12.05 16.44 -11.77
CA PRO A 64 -11.97 15.68 -13.03
C PRO A 64 -10.56 15.29 -13.46
N ALA A 65 -9.55 16.09 -13.10
CA ALA A 65 -8.14 15.86 -13.38
C ALA A 65 -7.45 14.94 -12.35
N TYR A 66 -8.12 14.59 -11.23
CA TYR A 66 -7.55 13.73 -10.20
C TYR A 66 -7.02 12.40 -10.82
N PRO A 67 -5.78 11.98 -10.47
CA PRO A 67 -5.13 10.88 -11.19
C PRO A 67 -5.78 9.52 -10.94
N CYS A 68 -6.25 9.26 -9.72
CA CYS A 68 -6.83 7.97 -9.35
C CYS A 68 -8.35 7.97 -9.55
N PHE A 69 -8.79 7.73 -10.79
CA PHE A 69 -10.23 7.63 -11.11
C PHE A 69 -10.94 6.50 -10.35
N PHE A 70 -10.22 5.48 -9.86
CA PHE A 70 -10.77 4.47 -8.96
C PHE A 70 -11.23 5.07 -7.62
N GLY A 71 -10.43 5.98 -7.03
CA GLY A 71 -10.82 6.72 -5.83
C GLY A 71 -12.03 7.62 -6.08
N THR A 72 -12.06 8.32 -7.22
CA THR A 72 -13.20 9.14 -7.65
C THR A 72 -14.48 8.33 -7.83
N ILE A 73 -14.38 7.11 -8.38
CA ILE A 73 -15.54 6.21 -8.54
C ILE A 73 -15.99 5.65 -7.18
N ALA A 74 -15.05 5.23 -6.34
CA ALA A 74 -15.35 4.71 -5.02
C ALA A 74 -16.10 5.73 -4.17
N GLU A 75 -15.63 6.99 -4.14
CA GLU A 75 -16.33 8.02 -3.36
C GLU A 75 -17.70 8.39 -3.93
N LYS A 76 -17.83 8.48 -5.26
CA LYS A 76 -19.14 8.68 -5.93
C LYS A 76 -20.16 7.57 -5.64
N ARG A 77 -19.72 6.39 -5.21
CA ARG A 77 -20.57 5.22 -4.89
C ARG A 77 -20.76 4.98 -3.39
N GLY A 78 -20.09 5.74 -2.53
CA GLY A 78 -20.03 5.46 -1.10
C GLY A 78 -19.18 4.23 -0.74
N GLU A 79 -18.31 3.76 -1.65
CA GLU A 79 -17.36 2.64 -1.45
C GLU A 79 -16.11 3.09 -0.64
N MET A 80 -16.28 4.04 0.28
CA MET A 80 -15.26 4.55 1.20
C MET A 80 -15.83 4.60 2.62
N PHE A 81 -15.18 3.91 3.54
CA PHE A 81 -15.33 4.15 4.97
C PHE A 81 -14.33 5.22 5.44
N TYR A 82 -14.64 5.82 6.59
CA TYR A 82 -13.84 6.88 7.19
C TYR A 82 -13.50 6.58 8.64
N SER A 83 -12.37 7.07 9.12
CA SER A 83 -12.02 7.07 10.54
C SER A 83 -11.14 8.27 10.86
N TYR A 84 -10.97 8.56 12.14
CA TYR A 84 -10.11 9.62 12.62
C TYR A 84 -9.23 9.15 13.78
N VAL A 85 -8.09 9.82 13.97
CA VAL A 85 -7.18 9.72 15.12
C VAL A 85 -6.97 11.14 15.65
N ASN A 86 -7.30 11.36 16.93
CA ASN A 86 -7.02 12.63 17.59
C ASN A 86 -5.53 12.69 17.99
N GLY A 87 -4.86 13.79 17.66
CA GLY A 87 -3.41 13.94 17.71
C GLY A 87 -2.65 12.74 17.13
N LYS A 88 -1.95 12.01 18.00
CA LYS A 88 -1.17 10.79 17.69
C LYS A 88 -1.67 9.57 18.47
N ASP A 89 -2.88 9.63 19.04
CA ASP A 89 -3.41 8.61 19.94
C ASP A 89 -4.09 7.47 19.19
N ILE A 90 -3.31 6.45 18.83
CA ILE A 90 -3.77 5.30 18.04
C ILE A 90 -4.40 4.16 18.87
N ARG A 91 -4.74 4.38 20.16
CA ARG A 91 -5.24 3.31 21.06
C ARG A 91 -6.49 2.59 20.53
N ASP A 92 -7.40 3.29 19.88
CA ASP A 92 -8.63 2.71 19.32
C ASP A 92 -8.47 2.20 17.86
N LEU A 93 -7.34 2.49 17.21
CA LEU A 93 -7.09 2.13 15.81
C LEU A 93 -7.16 0.61 15.55
N PRO A 94 -6.65 -0.28 16.42
CA PRO A 94 -6.83 -1.73 16.27
C PRO A 94 -8.30 -2.17 16.30
N ALA A 95 -9.15 -1.47 17.06
CA ALA A 95 -10.59 -1.77 17.12
C ALA A 95 -11.31 -1.25 15.87
N THR A 96 -10.97 -0.04 15.40
CA THR A 96 -11.43 0.51 14.11
C THR A 96 -11.10 -0.46 12.98
N MET A 97 -9.85 -0.93 12.90
CA MET A 97 -9.41 -1.81 11.83
C MET A 97 -10.05 -3.21 11.90
N GLN A 98 -10.39 -3.70 13.10
CA GLN A 98 -11.20 -4.92 13.25
C GLN A 98 -12.63 -4.73 12.73
N THR A 99 -13.28 -3.60 13.05
CA THR A 99 -14.61 -3.29 12.52
C THR A 99 -14.58 -3.11 11.00
N PHE A 100 -13.54 -2.46 10.45
CA PHE A 100 -13.34 -2.39 9.00
C PHE A 100 -13.17 -3.78 8.37
N ALA A 101 -12.32 -4.63 8.95
CA ALA A 101 -12.08 -5.99 8.48
C ALA A 101 -13.38 -6.82 8.45
N GLU A 102 -14.17 -6.78 9.53
CA GLU A 102 -15.50 -7.41 9.60
C GLU A 102 -16.42 -6.91 8.48
N LEU A 103 -16.52 -5.58 8.29
CA LEU A 103 -17.38 -4.98 7.27
C LEU A 103 -17.00 -5.44 5.85
N VAL A 104 -15.72 -5.43 5.47
CA VAL A 104 -15.31 -5.81 4.09
C VAL A 104 -15.45 -7.30 3.79
N THR A 105 -15.68 -8.17 4.78
CA THR A 105 -16.13 -9.56 4.51
C THR A 105 -17.57 -9.63 3.99
N LEU A 106 -18.41 -8.63 4.31
CA LEU A 106 -19.80 -8.58 3.89
C LEU A 106 -19.89 -8.28 2.38
N PRO A 107 -20.75 -8.99 1.62
CA PRO A 107 -20.81 -8.85 0.15
C PRO A 107 -21.02 -7.42 -0.34
N GLN A 108 -21.79 -6.59 0.39
CA GLN A 108 -22.07 -5.21 0.01
C GLN A 108 -20.89 -4.25 0.21
N TYR A 109 -19.93 -4.58 1.08
CA TYR A 109 -18.77 -3.72 1.40
C TYR A 109 -17.43 -4.28 0.95
N ARG A 110 -17.43 -5.39 0.19
CA ARG A 110 -16.21 -6.01 -0.36
C ARG A 110 -15.36 -5.06 -1.22
N LYS A 111 -15.93 -3.98 -1.74
CA LYS A 111 -15.24 -2.95 -2.53
C LYS A 111 -14.86 -1.70 -1.73
N ASN A 112 -15.16 -1.66 -0.43
CA ASN A 112 -14.90 -0.49 0.37
C ASN A 112 -13.43 -0.42 0.79
N ASN A 113 -12.86 0.77 0.64
CA ASN A 113 -11.58 1.14 1.27
C ASN A 113 -11.89 1.83 2.62
N ILE A 114 -10.88 2.10 3.44
CA ILE A 114 -11.00 3.04 4.56
C ILE A 114 -9.94 4.15 4.46
N ALA A 115 -10.36 5.40 4.65
CA ALA A 115 -9.48 6.55 4.80
C ALA A 115 -9.46 7.02 6.27
N ILE A 116 -8.30 6.99 6.89
CA ILE A 116 -8.08 7.30 8.30
C ILE A 116 -7.34 8.62 8.40
N PHE A 117 -8.03 9.67 8.84
CA PHE A 117 -7.49 11.00 9.04
C PHE A 117 -6.79 11.11 10.40
N PHE A 118 -5.64 11.77 10.44
CA PHE A 118 -4.98 12.17 11.67
C PHE A 118 -5.17 13.66 11.86
N GLU A 119 -5.45 14.08 13.09
CA GLU A 119 -5.63 15.49 13.44
C GLU A 119 -4.44 16.32 12.94
N PRO A 120 -4.68 17.41 12.17
CA PRO A 120 -3.62 18.23 11.62
C PRO A 120 -2.66 18.77 12.68
N ASP A 121 -1.36 18.54 12.48
CA ASP A 121 -0.32 19.12 13.32
C ASP A 121 -0.33 20.66 13.15
N ALA A 122 -0.22 21.41 14.26
CA ALA A 122 -0.20 22.88 14.22
C ALA A 122 0.93 23.46 13.34
N GLN A 123 1.99 22.68 13.12
CA GLN A 123 2.94 22.81 12.03
C GLN A 123 3.18 21.40 11.46
N PRO A 124 3.14 21.16 10.14
CA PRO A 124 3.40 19.84 9.57
C PRO A 124 4.75 19.26 9.99
N LEU A 125 4.78 17.94 10.21
CA LEU A 125 6.02 17.24 10.53
C LEU A 125 6.97 17.21 9.32
N THR A 126 8.24 16.88 9.55
CA THR A 126 9.17 16.57 8.47
C THR A 126 8.76 15.29 7.75
N HIS A 127 9.20 15.13 6.49
CA HIS A 127 8.93 13.94 5.70
C HIS A 127 9.41 12.65 6.39
N GLU A 128 10.62 12.68 6.94
CA GLU A 128 11.19 11.60 7.76
C GLU A 128 10.35 11.27 9.00
N ALA A 129 9.81 12.29 9.69
CA ALA A 129 8.96 12.07 10.85
C ALA A 129 7.60 11.47 10.49
N TYR A 130 6.99 11.87 9.37
CA TYR A 130 5.79 11.19 8.84
C TYR A 130 6.11 9.75 8.39
N HIS A 131 7.25 9.50 7.76
CA HIS A 131 7.70 8.16 7.37
C HIS A 131 7.86 7.24 8.59
N ALA A 132 8.60 7.68 9.62
CA ALA A 132 8.78 6.93 10.86
C ALA A 132 7.45 6.70 11.59
N TRP A 133 6.57 7.70 11.64
CA TRP A 133 5.25 7.57 12.26
C TRP A 133 4.36 6.57 11.52
N PHE A 134 4.32 6.65 10.18
CA PHE A 134 3.61 5.70 9.31
C PHE A 134 4.02 4.25 9.59
N TRP A 135 5.33 3.95 9.57
CA TRP A 135 5.81 2.60 9.84
C TRP A 135 5.54 2.14 11.27
N SER A 136 5.60 3.04 12.26
CA SER A 136 5.25 2.71 13.64
C SER A 136 3.78 2.36 13.82
N ILE A 137 2.87 2.93 13.01
CA ILE A 137 1.45 2.57 13.00
C ILE A 137 1.23 1.17 12.43
N LEU A 138 1.86 0.87 11.28
CA LEU A 138 1.77 -0.48 10.70
C LEU A 138 2.39 -1.54 11.61
N GLN A 139 3.52 -1.21 12.26
CA GLN A 139 4.12 -2.08 13.27
C GLN A 139 3.17 -2.31 14.44
N HIS A 140 2.63 -1.24 15.04
CA HIS A 140 1.68 -1.36 16.16
C HIS A 140 0.47 -2.22 15.82
N LEU A 141 -0.14 -2.01 14.64
CA LEU A 141 -1.23 -2.83 14.15
C LEU A 141 -0.80 -4.30 14.00
N HIS A 142 0.35 -4.58 13.38
CA HIS A 142 0.86 -5.94 13.28
C HIS A 142 1.09 -6.57 14.66
N ASP A 143 1.65 -5.85 15.63
CA ASP A 143 1.96 -6.39 16.96
C ASP A 143 0.71 -6.81 17.73
N VAL A 144 -0.44 -6.17 17.47
CA VAL A 144 -1.73 -6.45 18.13
C VAL A 144 -2.77 -7.16 17.24
N ASP A 145 -2.44 -7.46 15.97
CA ASP A 145 -3.29 -8.19 15.02
C ASP A 145 -3.93 -9.46 15.65
N PRO A 146 -5.27 -9.56 15.71
CA PRO A 146 -5.95 -10.72 16.28
C PRO A 146 -5.92 -11.98 15.39
N ASP A 147 -5.48 -11.91 14.13
CA ASP A 147 -5.42 -13.10 13.26
C ASP A 147 -4.32 -14.07 13.77
N PRO A 148 -4.66 -15.32 14.12
CA PRO A 148 -3.67 -16.34 14.47
C PRO A 148 -2.69 -16.66 13.32
N LYS A 149 -2.94 -16.20 12.09
CA LYS A 149 -2.06 -16.36 10.92
C LYS A 149 -1.16 -15.15 10.64
N ALA A 150 -1.25 -14.05 11.39
CA ALA A 150 -0.44 -12.85 11.15
C ALA A 150 1.09 -13.15 11.13
N ASP A 151 1.55 -14.08 11.97
CA ASP A 151 2.95 -14.52 12.01
C ASP A 151 3.38 -15.41 10.81
N ALA A 152 2.42 -15.89 10.01
CA ALA A 152 2.62 -16.81 8.88
C ALA A 152 2.66 -16.13 7.50
N GLN A 153 2.51 -14.79 7.44
CA GLN A 153 2.68 -14.03 6.19
C GLN A 153 4.07 -14.25 5.56
N PRO A 154 4.27 -13.95 4.25
CA PRO A 154 5.61 -13.86 3.64
C PRO A 154 6.55 -12.88 4.36
N GLU A 155 7.85 -12.88 4.05
CA GLU A 155 8.72 -11.76 4.46
C GLU A 155 8.43 -10.53 3.58
N PRO A 156 8.57 -9.28 4.07
CA PRO A 156 8.47 -8.07 3.24
C PRO A 156 9.44 -8.00 2.05
N SER A 157 10.46 -8.88 2.00
CA SER A 157 11.35 -9.04 0.85
C SER A 157 10.79 -9.96 -0.25
N HIS A 158 9.53 -10.41 -0.15
CA HIS A 158 8.84 -11.25 -1.11
C HIS A 158 7.83 -10.44 -1.92
N GLU A 159 7.67 -10.72 -3.21
CA GLU A 159 6.78 -9.99 -4.13
C GLU A 159 5.28 -10.17 -3.81
N ASP A 160 4.91 -11.34 -3.28
CA ASP A 160 3.57 -11.61 -2.73
C ASP A 160 3.32 -11.00 -1.33
N TRP A 161 4.26 -10.23 -0.75
CA TRP A 161 4.02 -9.61 0.56
C TRP A 161 3.13 -8.37 0.44
N GLU A 162 2.14 -8.31 1.30
CA GLU A 162 1.35 -7.12 1.58
C GLU A 162 1.05 -7.02 3.07
N PHE A 163 0.88 -5.80 3.59
CA PHE A 163 0.42 -5.60 4.96
C PHE A 163 -0.98 -6.20 5.16
N SER A 164 -1.13 -7.02 6.20
CA SER A 164 -2.43 -7.50 6.66
C SER A 164 -2.75 -7.05 8.08
N PHE A 165 -4.04 -6.92 8.37
CA PHE A 165 -4.54 -6.85 9.74
C PHE A 165 -5.90 -7.56 9.84
N ALA A 166 -6.12 -8.32 10.91
CA ALA A 166 -7.35 -9.09 11.16
C ALA A 166 -7.76 -10.00 9.98
N GLY A 167 -6.77 -10.58 9.28
CA GLY A 167 -6.96 -11.48 8.14
C GLY A 167 -7.32 -10.79 6.82
N VAL A 168 -7.23 -9.46 6.73
CA VAL A 168 -7.45 -8.69 5.49
C VAL A 168 -6.12 -8.11 5.00
N GLU A 169 -5.70 -8.52 3.81
CA GLU A 169 -4.56 -7.96 3.07
C GLU A 169 -4.96 -6.65 2.39
N THR A 170 -4.17 -5.59 2.59
CA THR A 170 -4.49 -4.23 2.14
C THR A 170 -3.29 -3.50 1.56
N PHE A 171 -3.48 -2.87 0.40
CA PHE A 171 -2.52 -1.90 -0.11
C PHE A 171 -2.67 -0.63 0.72
N VAL A 172 -1.58 -0.15 1.31
CA VAL A 172 -1.61 1.02 2.19
C VAL A 172 -1.02 2.22 1.45
N VAL A 173 -1.71 3.35 1.47
CA VAL A 173 -1.21 4.63 0.97
C VAL A 173 -1.11 5.60 2.13
N CYS A 174 0.09 6.12 2.38
CA CYS A 174 0.25 7.33 3.17
C CYS A 174 0.16 8.55 2.25
N ALA A 175 -0.70 9.50 2.63
CA ALA A 175 -0.74 10.87 2.13
C ALA A 175 -0.50 11.83 3.31
N CYS A 176 0.28 12.89 3.12
CA CYS A 176 0.57 13.85 4.19
C CYS A 176 1.06 15.21 3.64
N PRO A 177 1.05 16.29 4.45
CA PRO A 177 1.39 17.64 3.99
C PRO A 177 2.88 17.82 3.65
N SER A 178 3.74 16.84 3.98
CA SER A 178 5.16 16.90 3.64
C SER A 178 5.44 16.63 2.16
N PHE A 179 4.51 16.00 1.43
CA PHE A 179 4.60 15.85 -0.02
C PHE A 179 4.33 17.20 -0.69
N ARG A 180 5.36 17.81 -1.28
CA ARG A 180 5.30 19.17 -1.83
C ARG A 180 5.18 19.22 -3.34
N LEU A 181 5.87 18.31 -4.02
CA LEU A 181 5.83 18.19 -5.48
C LEU A 181 4.92 17.03 -5.92
N ARG A 182 4.66 16.07 -5.02
CA ARG A 182 3.78 14.93 -5.24
C ARG A 182 2.37 15.20 -4.70
N HIS A 183 1.66 16.12 -5.35
CA HIS A 183 0.29 16.53 -4.99
C HIS A 183 -0.69 15.36 -4.86
N SER A 184 -0.47 14.27 -5.61
CA SER A 184 -1.24 13.02 -5.52
C SER A 184 -1.13 12.29 -4.17
N ARG A 185 -0.14 12.64 -3.34
CA ARG A 185 0.06 12.17 -1.96
C ARG A 185 -0.13 13.28 -0.92
N ASN A 186 -0.76 14.40 -1.29
CA ASN A 186 -1.13 15.47 -0.36
C ASN A 186 -2.66 15.69 -0.40
N LEU A 187 -3.36 15.15 0.60
CA LEU A 187 -4.83 15.14 0.67
C LEU A 187 -5.40 16.15 1.70
N GLY A 188 -4.56 17.05 2.22
CA GLY A 188 -4.98 18.10 3.15
C GLY A 188 -3.95 18.40 4.25
N PRO A 189 -4.36 19.15 5.29
CA PRO A 189 -3.45 19.64 6.33
C PRO A 189 -3.00 18.59 7.36
N GLY A 190 -3.62 17.40 7.36
CA GLY A 190 -3.26 16.27 8.21
C GLY A 190 -2.71 15.07 7.42
N MET A 191 -2.17 14.08 8.12
CA MET A 191 -1.84 12.78 7.50
C MET A 191 -3.14 11.99 7.26
N VAL A 192 -3.23 11.33 6.12
CA VAL A 192 -4.33 10.42 5.77
C VAL A 192 -3.74 9.07 5.36
N LEU A 193 -4.16 7.99 6.02
CA LEU A 193 -3.82 6.64 5.64
C LEU A 193 -5.01 6.00 4.92
N LEU A 194 -4.81 5.50 3.71
CA LEU A 194 -5.82 4.76 2.97
C LEU A 194 -5.44 3.28 2.97
N PHE A 195 -6.32 2.43 3.49
CA PHE A 195 -6.18 0.97 3.44
C PHE A 195 -7.15 0.41 2.41
N GLN A 196 -6.60 -0.30 1.42
CA GLN A 196 -7.31 -0.73 0.21
C GLN A 196 -7.26 -2.26 0.08
N PRO A 197 -8.31 -2.99 0.45
CA PRO A 197 -8.33 -4.45 0.37
C PRO A 197 -8.08 -4.95 -1.07
N ARG A 198 -7.39 -6.09 -1.22
CA ARG A 198 -7.10 -6.66 -2.55
C ARG A 198 -8.35 -6.86 -3.43
N SER A 199 -9.50 -7.12 -2.82
CA SER A 199 -10.80 -7.24 -3.50
C SER A 199 -11.23 -5.98 -4.27
N VAL A 200 -10.76 -4.78 -3.90
CA VAL A 200 -11.00 -3.53 -4.62
C VAL A 200 -10.30 -3.52 -5.98
N PHE A 201 -9.18 -4.24 -6.11
CA PHE A 201 -8.42 -4.34 -7.35
C PHE A 201 -8.90 -5.47 -8.28
N VAL A 202 -9.99 -6.16 -7.95
CA VAL A 202 -10.56 -7.27 -8.74
C VAL A 202 -11.96 -6.92 -9.21
N ASP A 203 -12.18 -6.96 -10.52
CA ASP A 203 -13.51 -6.82 -11.11
C ASP A 203 -14.40 -8.02 -10.74
N THR A 204 -15.50 -7.77 -10.06
CA THR A 204 -16.36 -8.81 -9.48
C THR A 204 -17.23 -9.57 -10.49
N ILE A 205 -17.29 -9.13 -11.75
CA ILE A 205 -18.11 -9.76 -12.81
C ILE A 205 -17.24 -10.69 -13.66
N THR A 206 -16.03 -10.24 -13.98
CA THR A 206 -15.06 -10.95 -14.83
C THR A 206 -13.99 -11.68 -14.03
N ASN A 207 -13.90 -11.45 -12.72
CA ASN A 207 -12.85 -11.90 -11.81
C ASN A 207 -11.43 -11.54 -12.27
N LYS A 208 -11.28 -10.44 -13.02
CA LYS A 208 -10.00 -9.94 -13.53
C LYS A 208 -9.46 -8.83 -12.64
N VAL A 209 -8.17 -8.89 -12.35
CA VAL A 209 -7.45 -7.77 -11.72
C VAL A 209 -7.52 -6.55 -12.65
N ILE A 210 -7.62 -5.34 -12.07
CA ILE A 210 -7.52 -4.06 -12.79
C ILE A 210 -6.34 -4.11 -13.76
N GLY A 211 -6.66 -4.04 -15.06
CA GLY A 211 -5.68 -4.27 -16.13
C GLY A 211 -4.54 -3.26 -16.15
N ARG A 212 -3.39 -3.67 -16.70
CA ARG A 212 -2.19 -2.81 -16.84
C ARG A 212 -2.50 -1.49 -17.53
N GLU A 213 -3.40 -1.48 -18.52
CA GLU A 213 -3.85 -0.29 -19.24
C GLU A 213 -4.48 0.77 -18.33
N ALA A 214 -5.36 0.37 -17.41
CA ALA A 214 -5.99 1.28 -16.46
C ALA A 214 -4.96 1.91 -15.50
N ARG A 215 -3.98 1.13 -15.03
CA ARG A 215 -2.86 1.63 -14.23
C ARG A 215 -1.95 2.58 -15.04
N ASN A 216 -1.72 2.30 -16.33
CA ASN A 216 -0.99 3.21 -17.23
C ASN A 216 -1.73 4.53 -17.45
N GLN A 217 -3.06 4.52 -17.50
CA GLN A 217 -3.87 5.73 -17.56
C GLN A 217 -3.74 6.57 -16.27
N VAL A 218 -3.72 5.93 -15.09
CA VAL A 218 -3.41 6.61 -13.81
C VAL A 218 -2.00 7.21 -13.85
N ARG A 219 -0.98 6.46 -14.28
CA ARG A 219 0.41 6.97 -14.43
C ARG A 219 0.47 8.22 -15.31
N LYS A 220 -0.19 8.21 -16.47
CA LYS A 220 -0.24 9.39 -17.37
C LYS A 220 -0.94 10.60 -16.74
N ARG A 221 -1.94 10.40 -15.88
CA ARG A 221 -2.56 11.51 -15.13
C ARG A 221 -1.63 12.03 -14.03
N LEU A 222 -0.88 11.16 -13.35
CA LEU A 222 0.13 11.58 -12.36
C LEU A 222 1.17 12.52 -12.97
N GLU A 223 1.63 12.27 -14.20
CA GLU A 223 2.55 13.16 -14.94
C GLU A 223 2.00 14.59 -15.19
N THR A 224 0.69 14.80 -15.05
CA THR A 224 0.04 16.12 -15.18
C THR A 224 -0.36 16.71 -13.83
N TRP A 225 -0.60 15.86 -12.82
CA TRP A 225 -1.07 16.25 -11.48
C TRP A 225 0.08 16.53 -10.51
N ASP A 226 1.17 15.78 -10.60
CA ASP A 226 2.38 15.95 -9.78
C ASP A 226 3.39 16.86 -10.51
N GLU A 227 4.10 17.70 -9.74
CA GLU A 227 5.24 18.51 -10.22
C GLU A 227 6.57 17.72 -10.25
N ILE A 228 6.50 16.41 -10.04
CA ILE A 228 7.62 15.48 -10.01
C ILE A 228 7.33 14.24 -10.85
N SER A 229 8.36 13.66 -11.45
CA SER A 229 8.23 12.42 -12.22
C SER A 229 7.64 11.27 -11.40
N ALA A 230 7.08 10.28 -12.10
CA ALA A 230 6.66 9.03 -11.47
C ALA A 230 7.81 8.42 -10.64
N HIS A 231 7.47 7.93 -9.43
CA HIS A 231 8.46 7.34 -8.53
C HIS A 231 8.97 5.99 -9.07
N PRO A 232 10.28 5.71 -9.01
CA PRO A 232 10.88 4.50 -9.58
C PRO A 232 10.26 3.20 -9.04
N ASP A 233 9.91 3.15 -7.74
CA ASP A 233 9.29 1.98 -7.12
C ASP A 233 7.80 1.76 -7.46
N LEU A 234 7.16 2.64 -8.26
CA LEU A 234 5.79 2.39 -8.73
C LEU A 234 5.79 1.26 -9.76
N GLY A 235 5.45 0.05 -9.33
CA GLY A 235 5.38 -1.15 -10.18
C GLY A 235 3.97 -1.74 -10.26
N PHE A 236 3.90 -3.07 -10.24
CA PHE A 236 2.67 -3.85 -10.27
C PHE A 236 2.81 -5.02 -9.30
N TYR A 237 1.83 -5.22 -8.41
CA TYR A 237 1.77 -6.39 -7.55
C TYR A 237 2.01 -7.71 -8.29
N GLY A 238 2.87 -8.57 -7.72
CA GLY A 238 3.24 -9.86 -8.29
C GLY A 238 4.17 -9.80 -9.51
N ASP A 239 4.59 -8.61 -9.98
CA ASP A 239 5.66 -8.54 -10.98
C ASP A 239 7.02 -8.85 -10.31
N PRO A 240 7.89 -9.68 -10.94
CA PRO A 240 9.17 -10.07 -10.36
C PRO A 240 10.02 -8.88 -9.88
N GLY A 241 10.33 -8.87 -8.58
CA GLY A 241 11.11 -7.82 -7.93
C GLY A 241 10.34 -6.54 -7.55
N ASN A 242 9.04 -6.44 -7.81
CA ASN A 242 8.19 -5.39 -7.26
C ASN A 242 7.82 -5.72 -5.80
N LEU A 243 8.34 -4.93 -4.85
CA LEU A 243 7.96 -5.04 -3.45
C LEU A 243 6.94 -3.94 -3.11
N GLU A 244 5.68 -4.32 -2.88
CA GLU A 244 4.55 -3.39 -2.70
C GLU A 244 4.79 -2.35 -1.58
N TRP A 245 5.49 -2.75 -0.52
CA TRP A 245 5.80 -1.90 0.62
C TRP A 245 6.58 -0.64 0.25
N LYS A 246 7.40 -0.67 -0.82
CA LYS A 246 8.13 0.49 -1.34
C LYS A 246 7.19 1.58 -1.91
N GLN A 247 5.94 1.22 -2.22
CA GLN A 247 4.94 2.14 -2.76
C GLN A 247 4.03 2.78 -1.68
N TYR A 248 4.11 2.29 -0.44
CA TYR A 248 3.22 2.71 0.64
C TYR A 248 3.49 4.16 1.06
N PHE A 249 4.76 4.44 1.35
CA PHE A 249 5.29 5.77 1.64
C PHE A 249 6.43 6.05 0.65
N LEU A 250 6.15 6.88 -0.35
CA LEU A 250 7.13 7.27 -1.38
C LEU A 250 8.05 8.37 -0.85
N ASP A 251 9.26 8.46 -1.40
CA ASP A 251 10.16 9.58 -1.14
C ASP A 251 9.73 10.85 -1.91
N ASP A 252 9.86 12.02 -1.27
CA ASP A 252 9.55 13.33 -1.86
C ASP A 252 10.68 13.84 -2.78
N ALA A 253 11.92 13.39 -2.60
CA ALA A 253 13.04 13.64 -3.53
C ALA A 253 13.10 12.65 -4.72
N ASN A 254 12.12 11.73 -4.82
CA ASN A 254 11.98 10.70 -5.85
C ASN A 254 13.12 9.68 -5.91
N LEU A 255 13.81 9.44 -4.79
CA LEU A 255 14.83 8.42 -4.64
C LEU A 255 14.19 7.04 -4.41
N PRO A 256 14.72 5.95 -5.01
CA PRO A 256 14.26 4.60 -4.70
C PRO A 256 14.38 4.29 -3.20
N ALA A 257 13.38 3.59 -2.64
CA ALA A 257 13.43 3.12 -1.26
C ALA A 257 14.53 2.06 -1.08
N ASP A 258 15.09 1.96 0.12
CA ASP A 258 16.14 1.01 0.51
C ASP A 258 15.78 -0.47 0.21
N ASP A 259 16.78 -1.35 0.25
CA ASP A 259 16.60 -2.79 0.08
C ASP A 259 15.95 -3.50 1.29
N ARG A 260 15.60 -2.75 2.35
CA ARG A 260 15.05 -3.30 3.60
C ARG A 260 13.78 -2.57 4.00
N CYS A 261 12.69 -3.32 4.15
CA CYS A 261 11.44 -2.81 4.71
C CYS A 261 11.64 -2.41 6.18
N PRO A 262 11.14 -1.25 6.63
CA PRO A 262 11.12 -0.89 8.06
C PRO A 262 10.21 -1.77 8.92
N PHE A 263 9.28 -2.50 8.30
CA PHE A 263 8.38 -3.44 8.97
C PHE A 263 9.11 -4.67 9.54
N LEU A 264 8.85 -5.00 10.80
CA LEU A 264 9.41 -6.15 11.51
C LEU A 264 8.30 -7.16 11.84
N LYS A 265 8.49 -8.42 11.44
CA LYS A 265 7.63 -9.49 11.98
C LYS A 265 7.84 -9.64 13.48
N ARG A 266 6.75 -9.87 14.23
CA ARG A 266 6.77 -10.11 15.70
C ARG A 266 7.83 -11.12 16.15
N GLN A 267 8.07 -12.19 15.38
CA GLN A 267 9.11 -13.18 15.72
C GLN A 267 10.53 -12.60 15.67
N ARG A 268 10.83 -11.78 14.66
CA ARG A 268 12.12 -11.09 14.51
C ARG A 268 12.26 -9.97 15.53
N GLU A 269 11.16 -9.30 15.83
CA GLU A 269 11.09 -8.26 16.87
C GLU A 269 11.36 -8.84 18.27
N LYS A 270 10.67 -9.94 18.66
CA LYS A 270 10.95 -10.68 19.90
C LYS A 270 12.42 -11.13 20.00
N ALA A 271 13.01 -11.62 18.90
CA ALA A 271 14.42 -11.98 18.86
C ALA A 271 15.36 -10.76 19.03
N ALA A 272 15.03 -9.62 18.41
CA ALA A 272 15.78 -8.38 18.53
C ALA A 272 15.67 -7.76 19.94
N GLN A 273 14.48 -7.74 20.53
CA GLN A 273 14.25 -7.31 21.91
C GLN A 273 15.03 -8.19 22.91
N VAL A 274 15.00 -9.52 22.75
CA VAL A 274 15.79 -10.44 23.58
C VAL A 274 17.29 -10.18 23.40
N ALA A 275 17.78 -10.02 22.17
CA ALA A 275 19.19 -9.74 21.92
C ALA A 275 19.65 -8.38 22.50
N ALA A 276 18.80 -7.35 22.45
CA ALA A 276 19.06 -6.04 23.06
C ALA A 276 18.98 -6.05 24.59
N ALA A 277 18.22 -6.99 25.17
CA ALA A 277 18.05 -7.13 26.62
C ALA A 277 19.14 -7.98 27.30
N VAL A 278 19.99 -8.70 26.55
CA VAL A 278 21.15 -9.43 27.11
C VAL A 278 22.27 -8.43 27.42
N PRO A 279 22.69 -8.26 28.70
CA PRO A 279 23.85 -7.46 29.02
C PRO A 279 25.11 -8.12 28.44
N ALA A 280 25.99 -7.32 27.85
CA ALA A 280 27.28 -7.81 27.36
C ALA A 280 28.12 -8.31 28.55
N HIS A 281 28.14 -9.63 28.78
CA HIS A 281 29.02 -10.25 29.75
C HIS A 281 30.47 -10.10 29.30
N THR A 282 31.19 -9.16 29.93
CA THR A 282 32.63 -8.98 29.75
C THR A 282 33.36 -10.25 30.16
N SER A 283 33.84 -11.01 29.18
CA SER A 283 34.68 -12.19 29.41
C SER A 283 36.07 -11.75 29.87
N THR A 284 36.26 -11.66 31.19
CA THR A 284 37.59 -11.54 31.80
C THR A 284 38.35 -12.84 31.58
N HIS A 285 39.36 -12.82 30.71
CA HIS A 285 40.33 -13.91 30.60
C HIS A 285 41.12 -14.03 31.91
N PRO A 286 41.21 -15.22 32.53
CA PRO A 286 42.23 -15.48 33.52
C PRO A 286 43.58 -15.66 32.82
N ASP A 287 44.57 -14.88 33.24
CA ASP A 287 45.95 -15.01 32.80
C ASP A 287 46.53 -16.35 33.29
N ALA A 288 47.11 -17.13 32.38
CA ALA A 288 47.62 -18.47 32.65
C ALA A 288 49.03 -18.60 32.08
N SER A 289 50.00 -18.09 32.82
CA SER A 289 51.43 -18.27 32.58
C SER A 289 51.81 -19.75 32.49
N ILE A 290 52.46 -20.16 31.41
CA ILE A 290 53.08 -21.48 31.29
C ILE A 290 54.59 -21.31 31.06
N ASP A 291 55.37 -21.99 31.89
CA ASP A 291 56.83 -21.88 31.95
C ASP A 291 57.56 -22.42 30.72
N LYS A 292 58.75 -21.85 30.48
CA LYS A 292 59.72 -22.34 29.51
C LYS A 292 60.38 -23.63 29.99
N VAL A 293 60.39 -24.66 29.15
CA VAL A 293 61.47 -25.67 29.13
C VAL A 293 62.02 -25.81 27.71
N SER A 294 63.35 -25.82 27.61
CA SER A 294 64.12 -25.81 26.36
C SER A 294 64.43 -27.21 25.83
N GLY A 295 64.38 -27.39 24.50
CA GLY A 295 64.93 -28.55 23.80
C GLY A 295 65.40 -28.19 22.39
N PHE A 296 66.70 -28.28 22.12
CA PHE A 296 67.29 -28.07 20.80
C PHE A 296 67.09 -29.29 19.88
N ALA A 297 66.83 -29.07 18.57
CA ALA A 297 67.63 -29.68 17.50
C ALA A 297 67.29 -29.14 16.09
N HIS A 298 68.35 -29.01 15.29
CA HIS A 298 68.49 -28.58 13.90
C HIS A 298 67.39 -28.92 12.86
N GLY A 299 67.06 -27.92 12.04
CA GLY A 299 67.59 -27.87 10.67
C GLY A 299 66.71 -28.33 9.50
N SER A 300 66.21 -27.37 8.71
CA SER A 300 66.50 -27.28 7.26
C SER A 300 65.96 -25.97 6.67
N TYR A 301 66.79 -25.29 5.88
CA TYR A 301 66.38 -24.16 5.05
C TYR A 301 65.86 -24.65 3.70
N THR A 302 64.78 -24.06 3.20
CA THR A 302 64.57 -23.85 1.76
C THR A 302 63.85 -22.53 1.52
N HIS A 303 64.55 -21.59 0.89
CA HIS A 303 63.94 -20.38 0.32
C HIS A 303 62.98 -20.74 -0.82
N TRP A 304 61.89 -19.99 -0.95
CA TRP A 304 61.17 -19.83 -2.21
C TRP A 304 61.04 -18.35 -2.56
N HIS A 305 61.31 -18.01 -3.82
CA HIS A 305 61.18 -16.67 -4.37
C HIS A 305 59.76 -16.42 -4.91
N PRO A 306 59.30 -15.16 -4.97
CA PRO A 306 57.94 -14.83 -5.42
C PRO A 306 57.81 -14.84 -6.94
N ARG A 307 56.63 -15.20 -7.46
CA ARG A 307 56.27 -14.89 -8.85
C ARG A 307 54.80 -14.53 -9.02
N ALA A 308 54.58 -13.56 -9.91
CA ALA A 308 53.42 -12.71 -10.10
C ALA A 308 52.05 -13.38 -10.30
N ALA A 309 51.04 -12.67 -9.81
CA ALA A 309 49.72 -12.37 -10.40
C ALA A 309 49.07 -13.36 -11.38
N ALA A 310 47.88 -13.82 -11.01
CA ALA A 310 46.82 -14.24 -11.93
C ALA A 310 45.54 -13.43 -11.60
N ALA A 311 44.80 -13.02 -12.63
CA ALA A 311 43.65 -12.14 -12.49
C ALA A 311 42.37 -12.90 -12.11
N ALA A 312 41.40 -12.18 -11.55
CA ALA A 312 40.05 -12.69 -11.32
C ALA A 312 39.17 -12.49 -12.56
N GLU A 313 38.44 -13.53 -12.97
CA GLU A 313 37.32 -13.41 -13.90
C GLU A 313 36.02 -13.41 -13.09
N SER A 314 35.22 -12.35 -13.26
CA SER A 314 33.89 -12.21 -12.67
C SER A 314 32.83 -12.52 -13.74
N PRO A 315 31.83 -13.37 -13.47
CA PRO A 315 30.91 -13.88 -14.49
C PRO A 315 29.77 -12.93 -14.90
N PHE A 316 29.83 -11.64 -14.57
CA PHE A 316 28.81 -10.65 -14.95
C PHE A 316 29.40 -9.46 -15.71
N ALA A 317 29.36 -9.55 -17.05
CA ALA A 317 29.54 -8.43 -17.96
C ALA A 317 28.37 -8.40 -18.97
N PRO A 318 27.76 -7.24 -19.24
CA PRO A 318 26.56 -7.15 -20.07
C PRO A 318 26.87 -7.26 -21.58
N HIS A 319 26.04 -7.98 -22.32
CA HIS A 319 26.16 -8.10 -23.78
C HIS A 319 25.67 -6.83 -24.49
N ALA A 320 26.56 -6.19 -25.26
CA ALA A 320 26.22 -5.11 -26.17
C ALA A 320 25.68 -5.64 -27.52
N ALA A 321 24.78 -4.87 -28.14
CA ALA A 321 24.11 -5.21 -29.40
C ALA A 321 25.05 -5.24 -30.63
N ARG A 322 24.64 -5.97 -31.68
CA ARG A 322 25.15 -5.78 -33.04
C ARG A 322 24.04 -5.83 -34.09
N HIS A 323 24.17 -4.93 -35.07
CA HIS A 323 23.32 -4.76 -36.25
C HIS A 323 23.65 -5.74 -37.39
N GLY A 324 22.69 -5.91 -38.30
CA GLY A 324 22.89 -6.30 -39.71
C GLY A 324 22.07 -7.51 -40.16
N ALA A 325 21.47 -7.55 -41.35
CA ALA A 325 21.24 -6.50 -42.35
C ALA A 325 20.10 -6.89 -43.31
N GLU A 326 19.51 -5.89 -43.96
CA GLU A 326 18.77 -5.87 -45.24
C GLU A 326 18.09 -7.14 -45.82
N HIS A 327 16.80 -7.01 -46.18
CA HIS A 327 16.35 -7.33 -47.54
C HIS A 327 15.16 -6.43 -47.95
N ARG A 328 15.18 -5.91 -49.18
CA ARG A 328 14.08 -5.14 -49.80
C ARG A 328 13.21 -6.08 -50.66
N HIS A 329 11.90 -5.80 -50.77
CA HIS A 329 11.28 -5.28 -52.02
C HIS A 329 9.75 -5.12 -51.90
N LEU A 330 9.25 -4.01 -52.47
CA LEU A 330 7.92 -3.75 -53.10
C LEU A 330 6.64 -4.24 -52.39
N ALA A 331 5.69 -3.39 -51.98
CA ALA A 331 4.91 -2.37 -52.72
C ALA A 331 3.72 -2.96 -53.52
N ASP A 332 2.53 -2.76 -52.96
CA ASP A 332 1.17 -2.66 -53.54
C ASP A 332 0.20 -2.64 -52.33
N SER A 333 -0.99 -2.02 -52.29
CA SER A 333 -1.65 -0.94 -53.01
C SER A 333 -3.09 -0.91 -52.47
N GLU A 334 -3.62 0.27 -52.14
CA GLU A 334 -5.06 0.59 -52.06
C GLU A 334 -5.99 0.00 -50.97
N HIS A 335 -7.04 0.81 -50.70
CA HIS A 335 -8.38 0.45 -50.21
C HIS A 335 -8.56 -0.29 -48.86
N GLU A 336 -9.05 0.44 -47.86
CA GLU A 336 -10.48 0.33 -47.47
C GLU A 336 -10.98 1.58 -46.72
N ARG A 337 -12.28 1.87 -46.85
CA ARG A 337 -12.92 3.12 -46.38
C ARG A 337 -14.41 2.87 -46.14
N ARG A 338 -14.89 3.08 -44.89
CA ARG A 338 -16.30 2.88 -44.44
C ARG A 338 -16.77 1.42 -44.48
N GLU A 339 -17.93 1.00 -43.96
CA GLU A 339 -18.96 1.59 -43.08
C GLU A 339 -19.08 0.68 -41.80
N HIS A 340 -19.95 0.84 -40.79
CA HIS A 340 -21.08 1.75 -40.49
C HIS A 340 -20.84 2.36 -39.06
N GLY A 341 -21.79 2.87 -38.25
CA GLY A 341 -23.25 3.04 -38.31
C GLY A 341 -23.78 3.49 -36.94
N GLU A 342 -24.78 4.38 -36.89
CA GLU A 342 -25.37 4.92 -35.65
C GLU A 342 -26.33 3.92 -34.97
N GLU A 343 -26.27 3.81 -33.63
CA GLU A 343 -27.44 3.91 -32.72
C GLU A 343 -26.99 4.21 -31.27
#